data_AF-A0A8T4L262-F1
#
_entry.id   AF-A0A8T4L262-F1
#
_cell.length_a   1.000
_cell.length_b   1.000
_cell.length_c   1.000
_cell.angle_alpha   90.00
_cell.angle_beta   90.00
_cell.angle_gamma   90.00
#
_symmetry.space_group_name_H-M   'P 1'
#
loop_
_entity.id
_entity.type
_entity.pdbx_description
1 polymer ?
#
loop_
_entity_poly.entity_id
_entity_poly.type
_entity_poly.pdbx_seq_one_letter_code
_entity_poly.pdbx_strand_id
1 'polypeptide(L)' 'MGRNKKKAFKDFLISVRKRVSPGVTSAPVWVLQKAGKRIWNKSAKRHWRRTEFGTKFRKRQKHKAGTRRKRR' A
#
# COMPACT_ATOMS: atom_id res chain seq x y z
N MET A 1 -5.99 -5.39 -17.15
CA MET A 1 -6.67 -4.72 -16.00
C MET A 1 -8.17 -4.96 -16.15
N GLY A 2 -8.82 -5.65 -15.21
CA GLY A 2 -10.25 -6.02 -15.36
C GLY A 2 -11.16 -4.83 -15.68
N ARG A 3 -12.06 -5.01 -16.66
CA ARG A 3 -12.79 -3.94 -17.35
C ARG A 3 -13.65 -3.04 -16.44
N ASN A 4 -14.23 -3.55 -15.33
CA ASN A 4 -15.24 -2.83 -14.54
C ASN A 4 -14.86 -2.67 -13.05
N LYS A 5 -13.77 -1.96 -12.73
CA LYS A 5 -13.44 -1.63 -11.33
C LYS A 5 -14.05 -0.29 -10.92
N LYS A 6 -14.84 -0.29 -9.83
CA LYS A 6 -15.33 0.94 -9.17
C LYS A 6 -14.17 1.92 -8.94
N LYS A 7 -14.37 3.23 -9.21
CA LYS A 7 -13.34 4.28 -9.14
C LYS A 7 -12.51 4.22 -7.84
N ALA A 8 -13.18 4.08 -6.68
CA ALA A 8 -12.52 3.99 -5.38
C ALA A 8 -11.57 2.78 -5.24
N PHE A 9 -11.88 1.66 -5.88
CA PHE A 9 -11.00 0.49 -5.89
C PHE A 9 -9.81 0.69 -6.84
N LYS A 10 -10.03 1.33 -7.99
CA LYS A 10 -8.97 1.72 -8.92
C LYS A 10 -7.97 2.67 -8.26
N ASP A 11 -8.46 3.71 -7.59
CA ASP A 11 -7.64 4.68 -6.85
C ASP A 11 -6.84 4.01 -5.73
N PHE A 12 -7.46 3.05 -5.02
CA PHE A 12 -6.75 2.24 -4.04
C PHE A 12 -5.60 1.44 -4.66
N LEU A 13 -5.84 0.74 -5.78
CA LEU A 13 -4.80 -0.05 -6.44
C LEU A 13 -3.65 0.83 -6.95
N ILE A 14 -3.96 2.01 -7.50
CA ILE A 14 -2.95 3.00 -7.91
C ILE A 14 -2.13 3.45 -6.69
N SER A 15 -2.77 3.77 -5.57
CA SER A 15 -2.08 4.19 -4.34
C SER A 15 -1.17 3.09 -3.78
N VAL A 16 -1.57 1.83 -3.92
CA VAL A 16 -0.77 0.67 -3.50
C VAL A 16 0.43 0.50 -4.43
N ARG A 17 0.23 0.61 -5.75
CA ARG A 17 1.32 0.51 -6.73
C ARG A 17 2.37 1.59 -6.51
N LYS A 18 1.97 2.85 -6.26
CA LYS A 18 2.89 3.95 -5.95
C LYS A 18 3.73 3.71 -4.68
N ARG A 19 3.27 2.86 -3.76
CA ARG A 19 4.00 2.48 -2.54
C ARG A 19 4.96 1.31 -2.75
N VAL A 20 4.81 0.58 -3.86
CA VAL A 20 5.63 -0.59 -4.22
C VAL A 20 6.60 -0.12 -5.30
N SER A 21 7.79 0.33 -4.89
CA SER A 21 8.86 0.72 -5.83
C SER A 21 9.82 -0.44 -6.09
N PRO A 22 10.36 -0.58 -7.32
CA PRO A 22 11.18 -1.73 -7.75
C PRO A 22 12.62 -1.78 -7.16
N GLY A 23 12.96 -0.98 -6.15
CA GLY A 23 14.31 -0.97 -5.57
C GLY A 23 14.54 -2.04 -4.50
N VAL A 24 15.71 -2.69 -4.54
CA VAL A 24 16.22 -3.63 -3.51
C VAL A 24 16.19 -2.99 -2.11
N THR A 25 16.37 -1.67 -2.06
CA THR A 25 16.17 -0.76 -0.93
C THR A 25 15.23 0.35 -1.36
N SER A 26 13.92 0.13 -1.33
CA SER A 26 12.94 1.15 -1.74
C SER A 26 12.92 2.47 -0.92
N ALA A 27 13.87 2.65 0.00
CA ALA A 27 14.09 3.91 0.70
C ALA A 27 15.09 4.75 -0.13
N PRO A 28 14.84 6.05 -0.35
CA PRO A 28 15.80 6.93 -1.00
C PRO A 28 17.18 6.87 -0.33
N VAL A 29 18.25 7.00 -1.11
CA VAL A 29 19.64 6.88 -0.62
C VAL A 29 19.91 7.81 0.57
N TRP A 30 19.40 9.04 0.53
CA TRP A 30 19.54 9.99 1.62
C TRP A 30 18.92 9.51 2.95
N VAL A 31 17.84 8.73 2.91
CA VAL A 31 17.21 8.16 4.11
C VAL A 31 18.13 7.10 4.72
N LEU A 32 18.77 6.30 3.86
CA LEU A 32 19.72 5.27 4.29
C LEU A 32 20.98 5.90 4.90
N GLN A 33 21.47 6.97 4.28
CA GLN A 33 22.63 7.73 4.76
C GLN A 33 22.34 8.40 6.12
N LYS A 34 21.19 9.08 6.27
CA LYS A 34 20.79 9.69 7.56
C LYS A 34 20.66 8.67 8.70
N ALA A 35 20.17 7.47 8.40
CA ALA A 35 19.96 6.44 9.42
C ALA A 35 21.23 5.66 9.78
N GLY A 36 22.31 5.78 8.99
CA GLY A 36 23.56 5.05 9.18
C GLY A 36 23.43 3.52 9.05
N LYS A 37 22.30 3.02 8.53
CA LYS A 37 22.01 1.57 8.46
C LYS A 37 21.18 1.21 7.24
N ARG A 38 21.31 -0.05 6.80
CA ARG A 38 20.53 -0.60 5.70
C ARG A 38 19.08 -0.81 6.12
N ILE A 39 18.17 0.05 5.65
CA ILE A 39 16.74 -0.06 5.94
C ILE A 39 16.09 -1.03 4.94
N TRP A 40 15.61 -2.17 5.44
CA TRP A 40 14.86 -3.12 4.64
C TRP A 40 13.37 -2.79 4.62
N ASN A 41 12.85 -2.36 3.48
CA ASN A 41 11.42 -2.08 3.34
C ASN A 41 10.61 -3.35 3.05
N LYS A 42 10.12 -4.00 4.11
CA LYS A 42 9.21 -5.16 4.02
C LYS A 42 7.90 -4.84 3.29
N SER A 43 7.48 -3.57 3.23
CA SER A 43 6.22 -3.15 2.59
C SER A 43 6.30 -3.00 1.07
N ALA A 44 7.50 -2.70 0.54
CA ALA A 44 7.73 -2.55 -0.90
C ALA A 44 7.98 -3.89 -1.61
N LYS A 45 8.42 -4.94 -0.91
CA LYS A 45 8.66 -6.27 -1.49
C LYS A 45 7.38 -7.12 -1.65
N ARG A 46 6.34 -6.53 -2.25
CA ARG A 46 5.07 -7.21 -2.52
C ARG A 46 5.08 -7.78 -3.94
N HIS A 47 4.86 -9.09 -4.05
CA HIS A 47 4.66 -9.74 -5.33
C HIS A 47 3.17 -9.89 -5.64
N TRP A 48 2.79 -9.65 -6.89
CA TRP A 48 1.38 -9.65 -7.31
C TRP A 48 0.69 -11.01 -7.09
N ARG A 49 1.44 -12.12 -7.23
CA ARG A 49 0.92 -13.48 -7.04
C ARG A 49 0.78 -13.89 -5.58
N ARG A 50 1.57 -13.27 -4.68
CA ARG A 50 1.57 -13.57 -3.23
C ARG A 50 0.69 -12.62 -2.41
N THR A 51 0.29 -11.47 -2.98
CA THR A 51 -0.35 -10.39 -2.22
C THR A 51 -1.75 -10.12 -2.72
N GLU A 52 -2.75 -10.45 -1.90
CA GLU A 52 -4.13 -10.07 -2.18
C GLU A 52 -4.46 -8.64 -1.71
N PHE A 53 -4.82 -7.77 -2.66
CA PHE A 53 -5.20 -6.38 -2.37
C PHE A 53 -6.70 -6.18 -2.13
N GLY A 54 -7.55 -7.10 -2.60
CA GLY A 54 -9.00 -7.02 -2.43
C GLY A 54 -9.44 -7.08 -0.96
N THR A 55 -8.90 -8.04 -0.21
CA THR A 55 -9.15 -8.21 1.23
C THR A 55 -8.71 -6.99 2.04
N LYS A 56 -7.54 -6.41 1.71
CA LYS A 56 -7.04 -5.17 2.33
C LYS A 56 -7.95 -3.97 2.07
N PHE A 57 -8.51 -3.85 0.87
CA PHE A 57 -9.47 -2.79 0.56
C PHE A 57 -10.74 -2.91 1.41
N ARG A 58 -11.30 -4.13 1.52
CA ARG A 58 -12.50 -4.39 2.34
C ARG A 58 -12.25 -4.04 3.82
N LYS A 59 -11.12 -4.45 4.39
CA LYS A 59 -10.72 -4.09 5.77
C LYS A 59 -10.64 -2.57 5.96
N ARG A 60 -10.06 -1.85 4.99
CA ARG A 60 -9.95 -0.38 5.03
C ARG A 60 -11.31 0.32 5.01
N GLN A 61 -12.26 -0.18 4.23
CA GLN A 61 -13.63 0.35 4.18
C GLN A 61 -14.36 0.12 5.50
N LYS A 62 -14.25 -1.07 6.09
CA LYS A 62 -14.82 -1.38 7.42
C LYS A 62 -14.27 -0.46 8.52
N HIS A 63 -12.95 -0.22 8.54
CA HIS A 63 -12.34 0.72 9.48
C HIS A 63 -12.87 2.15 9.32
N LYS A 64 -12.96 2.66 8.09
CA LYS A 64 -13.53 3.99 7.82
C LYS A 64 -14.98 4.12 8.28
N ALA A 65 -15.80 3.08 8.06
CA ALA A 65 -17.18 3.06 8.54
C ALA A 65 -17.26 3.08 10.07
N GLY A 66 -16.43 2.28 10.75
CA GLY A 66 -16.36 2.25 12.22
C GLY A 66 -15.87 3.57 12.84
N THR A 67 -14.88 4.24 12.24
CA THR A 67 -14.41 5.55 12.73
C THR A 67 -15.46 6.63 12.57
N ARG A 68 -16.25 6.60 11.49
CA ARG A 68 -17.34 7.55 11.26
C ARG A 68 -18.50 7.36 12.25
N ARG A 69 -18.72 6.14 12.73
CA ARG A 69 -19.69 5.82 13.79
C ARG A 69 -19.27 6.32 15.17
N LYS A 70 -17.98 6.30 15.48
CA LYS A 70 -17.43 6.72 16.79
C LYS A 70 -17.31 8.25 16.95
N ARG A 71 -17.43 9.01 15.85
CA ARG A 71 -17.41 10.48 15.83
C ARG A 71 -18.81 11.10 15.80
N ARG A 72 -19.85 10.26 15.74
CA ARG A 72 -21.25 10.62 15.92
C ARG A 72 -21.64 10.24 17.33
#